data_AF-A0A968WES2-F1
#
_entry.id   AF-A0A968WES2-F1
#
_cell.length_a   1.000
_cell.length_b   1.000
_cell.length_c   1.000
_cell.angle_alpha   90.00
_cell.angle_beta   90.00
_cell.angle_gamma   90.00
#
_symmetry.space_group_name_H-M   'P 1'
#
loop_
_entity.id
_entity.type
_entity.pdbx_description
1 polymer ?
#
loop_
_entity_poly.entity_id
_entity_poly.type
_entity_poly.pdbx_seq_one_letter_code
_entity_poly.pdbx_strand_id
1 'polypeptide(L)'
;MRHHPVTFVVRKLVDGLLARHEDLDALLDNVSHGGSAFISAQYFYGKIQDTLHVRTYDYFFHPDKQGFSYQQDTAALVFRNTSYDSDAEYFYPRNNIHNYFVEFDSTRSQVVATNDLDLPVTIRMAWGKGYLYLNSTPLAFTNAYMLYNNNPEFASRILSLLPARQPVYWTEFYQRGRLEAQTPLRYVLTTEPLKWAYYLVAFSLLLFMIFEAKRKQRIIPVIPPLTNTSLEFVETIGALYFQHADHTDMAEKKINYFLEFIRSNYWVNTTVINTDFLRTVAKRSGNSLDDVKNLFRYFQELEGKTKLTEEDLIELNSQIEKFHQAKS
;
A
#
# COMPACT_ATOMS: atom_id res chain seq x y z
N MET A 1 27.92 44.91 10.56
CA MET A 1 26.49 45.29 10.62
C MET A 1 26.11 45.34 12.09
N ARG A 2 25.48 46.42 12.59
CA ARG A 2 24.98 46.45 13.97
C ARG A 2 23.76 45.53 14.04
N HIS A 3 23.89 44.37 14.69
CA HIS A 3 22.73 43.54 15.01
C HIS A 3 21.86 44.32 15.99
N HIS A 4 20.70 44.79 15.54
CA HIS A 4 19.71 45.40 16.41
C HIS A 4 19.08 44.29 17.27
N PRO A 5 18.92 44.48 18.59
CA PRO A 5 18.36 43.47 19.46
C PRO A 5 16.89 43.20 19.10
N VAL A 6 16.55 41.92 18.98
CA VAL A 6 15.26 41.42 18.53
C VAL A 6 14.62 40.52 19.59
N THR A 7 13.28 40.52 19.67
CA THR A 7 12.52 39.57 20.47
C THR A 7 12.05 38.38 19.62
N PHE A 8 12.39 37.16 20.03
CA PHE A 8 11.86 35.93 19.42
C PHE A 8 10.77 35.31 20.29
N VAL A 9 9.68 34.87 19.68
CA VAL A 9 8.66 34.04 20.34
C VAL A 9 8.63 32.68 19.65
N VAL A 10 8.96 31.63 20.41
CA VAL A 10 9.02 30.25 19.95
C VAL A 10 8.03 29.42 20.76
N ARG A 11 7.09 28.77 20.08
CA ARG A 11 6.08 27.93 20.71
C ARG A 11 6.04 26.53 20.10
N LYS A 12 6.03 25.50 20.96
CA LYS A 12 5.89 24.09 20.56
C LYS A 12 4.98 23.33 21.53
N LEU A 13 3.95 22.65 20.99
CA LEU A 13 2.81 22.19 21.80
C LEU A 13 2.92 20.76 22.35
N VAL A 14 3.58 19.82 21.67
CA VAL A 14 3.42 18.38 21.99
C VAL A 14 4.73 17.58 21.97
N ASP A 15 5.67 17.90 21.09
CA ASP A 15 7.01 17.29 21.10
C ASP A 15 7.98 18.37 21.54
N GLY A 16 8.74 18.21 22.62
CA GLY A 16 9.62 19.23 23.18
C GLY A 16 10.61 19.84 22.19
N LEU A 17 11.22 20.96 22.57
CA LEU A 17 11.95 21.80 21.63
C LEU A 17 13.26 21.17 21.14
N LEU A 18 13.19 20.41 20.05
CA LEU A 18 14.33 20.00 19.24
C LEU A 18 14.72 21.16 18.33
N ALA A 19 15.61 22.03 18.81
CA ALA A 19 16.25 23.02 17.95
C ALA A 19 17.38 22.36 17.15
N ARG A 20 17.47 22.65 15.84
CA ARG A 20 18.68 22.31 15.06
C ARG A 20 19.85 23.10 15.64
N HIS A 21 21.06 22.57 15.46
CA HIS A 21 22.27 23.12 16.08
C HIS A 21 22.44 24.61 15.75
N GLU A 22 22.21 24.99 14.49
CA GLU A 22 22.38 26.35 13.96
C GLU A 22 21.30 27.32 14.45
N ASP A 23 20.05 26.86 14.61
CA ASP A 23 18.92 27.72 14.99
C ASP A 23 19.03 28.17 16.46
N LEU A 24 19.47 27.27 17.35
CA LEU A 24 19.66 27.61 18.76
C LEU A 24 20.82 28.58 18.95
N ASP A 25 21.94 28.35 18.26
CA ASP A 25 23.13 29.18 18.39
C ASP A 25 22.85 30.61 17.90
N ALA A 26 22.13 30.77 16.79
CA ALA A 26 21.71 32.09 16.30
C ALA A 26 20.76 32.81 17.27
N LEU A 27 19.82 32.08 17.89
CA LEU A 27 18.91 32.64 18.89
C LEU A 27 19.68 33.10 20.13
N LEU A 28 20.58 32.27 20.65
CA LEU A 28 21.38 32.59 21.83
C LEU A 28 22.38 33.72 21.55
N ASP A 29 22.93 33.80 20.35
CA ASP A 29 23.78 34.91 19.92
C ASP A 29 23.00 36.24 19.95
N ASN A 30 21.80 36.29 19.36
CA ASN A 30 20.95 37.48 19.41
C ASN A 30 20.61 37.90 20.85
N VAL A 31 20.26 36.94 21.71
CA VAL A 31 19.95 37.22 23.11
C VAL A 31 21.19 37.72 23.84
N SER A 32 22.37 37.15 23.57
CA SER A 32 23.63 37.59 24.18
C SER A 32 23.96 39.07 23.88
N HIS A 33 23.52 39.57 22.72
CA HIS A 33 23.67 40.95 22.29
C HIS A 33 22.58 41.91 22.83
N GLY A 34 21.65 41.44 23.66
CA GLY A 34 20.60 42.25 24.29
C GLY A 34 19.20 42.03 23.71
N GLY A 35 19.04 41.07 22.81
CA GLY A 35 17.72 40.58 22.41
C GLY A 35 17.01 39.82 23.54
N SER A 36 15.75 39.48 23.33
CA SER A 36 14.99 38.61 24.25
C SER A 36 14.43 37.42 23.49
N ALA A 37 14.22 36.29 24.17
CA ALA A 37 13.48 35.19 23.58
C ALA A 37 12.49 34.58 24.57
N PHE A 38 11.25 34.37 24.13
CA PHE A 38 10.26 33.56 24.83
C PHE A 38 10.18 32.20 24.17
N ILE A 39 10.35 31.14 24.98
CA ILE A 39 10.29 29.76 24.54
C ILE A 39 9.28 29.03 25.41
N SER A 40 8.22 28.53 24.79
CA SER A 40 7.19 27.75 25.48
C SER A 40 7.08 26.34 24.88
N ALA A 41 7.38 25.34 25.70
CA ALA A 41 7.37 23.93 25.35
C ALA A 41 7.16 23.06 26.59
N GLN A 42 6.40 21.96 26.49
CA GLN A 42 6.20 21.03 27.61
C GLN A 42 7.53 20.45 28.10
N TYR A 43 8.43 20.19 27.15
CA TYR A 43 9.70 19.58 27.46
C TYR A 43 10.89 20.28 26.80
N PHE A 44 11.97 20.41 27.57
CA PHE A 44 13.28 20.89 27.16
C PHE A 44 14.27 19.72 27.24
N TYR A 45 14.78 19.28 26.09
CA TYR A 45 15.73 18.16 26.00
C TYR A 45 16.76 18.34 24.87
N GLY A 46 17.83 17.55 24.93
CA GLY A 46 18.93 17.60 23.99
C GLY A 46 19.74 18.90 24.15
N LYS A 47 20.20 19.47 23.03
CA LYS A 47 21.11 20.62 23.03
C LYS A 47 20.61 21.82 23.86
N ILE A 48 19.30 22.11 23.87
CA ILE A 48 18.77 23.23 24.66
C ILE A 48 18.87 22.98 26.17
N GLN A 49 18.62 21.74 26.60
CA GLN A 49 18.82 21.33 27.98
C GLN A 49 20.30 21.41 28.36
N ASP A 50 21.19 20.92 27.50
CA ASP A 50 22.63 20.89 27.78
C ASP A 50 23.23 22.30 27.81
N THR A 51 22.80 23.18 26.89
CA THR A 51 23.36 24.53 26.74
C THR A 51 22.83 25.50 27.80
N LEU A 52 21.55 25.38 28.16
CA LEU A 52 20.93 26.25 29.16
C LEU A 52 20.97 25.67 30.57
N HIS A 53 21.41 24.42 30.73
CA HIS A 53 21.37 23.67 31.98
C HIS A 53 19.97 23.65 32.60
N VAL A 54 18.95 23.40 31.77
CA VAL A 54 17.54 23.32 32.19
C VAL A 54 16.97 21.94 31.92
N ARG A 55 16.20 21.41 32.86
CA ARG A 55 15.48 20.16 32.70
C ARG A 55 14.05 20.32 33.15
N THR A 56 13.13 19.86 32.33
CA THR A 56 11.71 19.77 32.65
C THR A 56 11.32 18.33 32.93
N TYR A 57 10.33 18.14 33.78
CA TYR A 57 9.78 16.83 34.09
C TYR A 57 8.27 16.90 34.19
N ASP A 58 7.62 15.76 33.96
CA ASP A 58 6.19 15.58 34.14
C ASP A 58 5.94 15.02 35.54
N TYR A 59 5.27 15.79 36.41
CA TYR A 59 5.09 15.32 37.80
C TYR A 59 4.21 14.07 37.93
N PHE A 60 3.42 13.71 36.92
CA PHE A 60 2.66 12.45 36.93
C PHE A 60 3.56 11.22 36.87
N PHE A 61 4.75 11.35 36.27
CA PHE A 61 5.72 10.25 36.14
C PHE A 61 6.89 10.36 37.11
N HIS A 62 6.89 11.36 38.00
CA HIS A 62 8.03 11.61 38.88
C HIS A 62 7.95 10.70 40.11
N PRO A 63 9.00 9.91 40.43
CA PRO A 63 8.95 8.85 41.44
C PRO A 63 8.40 9.32 42.79
N ASP A 64 8.87 10.47 43.27
CA ASP A 64 8.51 11.04 44.58
C ASP A 64 7.21 11.85 44.58
N LYS A 65 6.58 12.02 43.40
CA LYS A 65 5.46 12.93 43.16
C LYS A 65 4.25 12.24 42.53
N GLN A 66 4.26 10.90 42.46
CA GLN A 66 3.16 10.07 41.95
C GLN A 66 1.83 10.28 42.70
N GLY A 67 1.88 10.79 43.94
CA GLY A 67 0.69 11.15 44.72
C GLY A 67 -0.12 12.32 44.14
N PHE A 68 0.44 13.12 43.24
CA PHE A 68 -0.25 14.25 42.62
C PHE A 68 -1.30 13.83 41.58
N SER A 69 -1.28 12.57 41.11
CA SER A 69 -2.34 12.00 40.28
C SER A 69 -3.68 11.88 40.99
N TYR A 70 -3.72 11.97 42.33
CA TYR A 70 -4.95 11.91 43.14
C TYR A 70 -5.51 13.29 43.51
N GLN A 71 -4.86 14.37 43.08
CA GLN A 71 -5.39 15.73 43.28
C GLN A 71 -6.50 16.05 42.28
N GLN A 72 -7.26 17.12 42.56
CA GLN A 72 -8.37 17.56 41.71
C GLN A 72 -7.94 17.71 40.24
N ASP A 73 -8.87 17.43 39.32
CA ASP A 73 -8.69 17.55 37.87
C ASP A 73 -8.29 18.97 37.42
N THR A 74 -8.48 19.96 38.28
CA THR A 74 -8.10 21.36 38.07
C THR A 74 -6.81 21.67 38.83
N ALA A 75 -5.94 22.43 38.19
CA ALA A 75 -4.73 23.00 38.77
C ALA A 75 -4.65 24.50 38.44
N ALA A 76 -3.92 25.26 39.25
CA ALA A 76 -3.74 26.69 39.05
C ALA A 76 -2.30 27.04 38.64
N LEU A 77 -2.14 28.11 37.87
CA LEU A 77 -0.89 28.82 37.68
C LEU A 77 -0.91 30.12 38.49
N VAL A 78 0.22 30.45 39.11
CA VAL A 78 0.37 31.60 40.01
C VAL A 78 1.67 32.32 39.67
N PHE A 79 1.65 33.65 39.60
CA PHE A 79 2.88 34.43 39.46
C PHE A 79 3.61 34.50 40.79
N ARG A 80 4.93 34.28 40.76
CA ARG A 80 5.81 34.33 41.92
C ARG A 80 6.96 35.26 41.58
N ASN A 81 6.97 36.48 42.12
CA ASN A 81 8.08 37.45 42.16
C ASN A 81 7.53 38.84 42.55
N THR A 82 8.16 39.54 43.50
CA THR A 82 7.84 40.91 43.96
C THR A 82 7.44 41.97 42.91
N SER A 83 7.91 41.89 41.66
CA SER A 83 7.48 42.83 40.59
C SER A 83 6.18 42.43 39.87
N TYR A 84 5.71 41.20 40.09
CA TYR A 84 4.59 40.54 39.41
C TYR A 84 3.68 39.78 40.38
N ASP A 85 3.97 39.83 41.70
CA ASP A 85 3.26 39.09 42.72
C ASP A 85 1.80 39.49 42.70
N SER A 86 0.98 38.48 42.53
CA SER A 86 -0.46 38.58 42.45
C SER A 86 -0.98 37.28 43.03
N ASP A 87 -1.86 37.36 44.02
CA ASP A 87 -2.60 36.20 44.53
C ASP A 87 -3.67 35.71 43.51
N ALA A 88 -3.48 36.05 42.23
CA ALA A 88 -4.37 35.67 41.16
C ALA A 88 -4.01 34.26 40.72
N GLU A 89 -5.00 33.37 40.81
CA GLU A 89 -4.91 32.01 40.33
C GLU A 89 -5.55 31.90 38.94
N TYR A 90 -4.85 31.20 38.04
CA TYR A 90 -5.31 30.93 36.68
C TYR A 90 -5.53 29.44 36.51
N PHE A 91 -6.79 29.02 36.35
CA PHE A 91 -7.17 27.62 36.43
C PHE A 91 -7.13 26.93 35.06
N TYR A 92 -6.53 25.75 35.03
CA TYR A 92 -6.43 24.87 33.85
C TYR A 92 -6.68 23.42 34.26
N PRO A 93 -7.12 22.55 33.33
CA PRO A 93 -7.07 21.11 33.57
C PRO A 93 -5.64 20.68 33.91
N ARG A 94 -5.48 19.88 34.95
CA ARG A 94 -4.18 19.45 35.49
C ARG A 94 -3.30 18.80 34.43
N ASN A 95 -3.91 17.98 33.56
CA ASN A 95 -3.29 17.36 32.39
C ASN A 95 -2.70 18.34 31.36
N ASN A 96 -2.92 19.65 31.49
CA ASN A 96 -2.38 20.64 30.57
C ASN A 96 -1.22 21.46 31.13
N ILE A 97 -1.01 21.40 32.45
CA ILE A 97 0.00 22.18 33.17
C ILE A 97 0.84 21.30 34.11
N HIS A 98 1.09 20.07 33.65
CA HIS A 98 1.75 19.01 34.42
C HIS A 98 3.28 19.01 34.31
N ASN A 99 3.84 19.73 33.34
CA ASN A 99 5.28 19.90 33.19
C ASN A 99 5.80 21.09 33.99
N TYR A 100 6.96 20.91 34.62
CA TYR A 100 7.64 21.94 35.40
C TYR A 100 9.15 21.82 35.24
N PHE A 101 9.89 22.88 35.56
CA PHE A 101 11.34 22.89 35.61
C PHE A 101 11.82 22.23 36.91
N VAL A 102 12.46 21.06 36.77
CA VAL A 102 13.06 20.32 37.89
C VAL A 102 14.50 20.76 38.16
N GLU A 103 15.22 21.18 37.11
CA GLU A 103 16.57 21.70 37.22
C GLU A 103 16.72 22.95 36.35
N PHE A 104 17.41 23.95 36.88
CA PHE A 104 17.84 25.17 36.19
C PHE A 104 18.92 25.87 37.02
N ASP A 105 19.75 26.70 36.39
CA ASP A 105 20.75 27.50 37.08
C ASP A 105 20.12 28.68 37.83
N SER A 106 19.91 28.52 39.14
CA SER A 106 19.30 29.54 40.01
C SER A 106 20.15 30.81 40.17
N THR A 107 21.44 30.79 39.83
CA THR A 107 22.29 32.00 39.90
C THR A 107 22.02 32.96 38.76
N ARG A 108 21.48 32.44 37.65
CA ARG A 108 21.17 33.20 36.44
C ARG A 108 19.68 33.25 36.14
N SER A 109 18.86 32.49 36.87
CA SER A 109 17.43 32.36 36.64
C SER A 109 16.59 32.78 37.83
N GLN A 110 15.45 33.39 37.53
CA GLN A 110 14.41 33.72 38.49
C GLN A 110 13.12 33.01 38.10
N VAL A 111 12.46 32.38 39.07
CA VAL A 111 11.11 31.84 38.88
C VAL A 111 10.13 32.99 38.71
N VAL A 112 9.28 32.91 37.69
CA VAL A 112 8.28 33.92 37.34
C VAL A 112 6.87 33.43 37.67
N ALA A 113 6.62 32.15 37.45
CA ALA A 113 5.34 31.53 37.76
C ALA A 113 5.52 30.08 38.21
N THR A 114 4.65 29.65 39.11
CA THR A 114 4.54 28.27 39.60
C THR A 114 3.17 27.71 39.30
N ASN A 115 3.01 26.39 39.44
CA ASN A 115 1.69 25.80 39.59
C ASN A 115 1.24 25.82 41.06
N ASP A 116 0.06 25.26 41.31
CA ASP A 116 -0.56 25.04 42.63
C ASP A 116 0.24 24.15 43.58
N LEU A 117 1.25 23.44 43.07
CA LEU A 117 2.20 22.63 43.83
C LEU A 117 3.52 23.37 44.11
N ASP A 118 3.57 24.67 43.88
CA ASP A 118 4.77 25.52 43.95
C ASP A 118 5.92 25.04 43.04
N LEU A 119 5.59 24.30 41.98
CA LEU A 119 6.57 23.84 41.00
C LEU A 119 6.80 24.91 39.94
N PRO A 120 8.06 25.27 39.63
CA PRO A 120 8.36 26.32 38.65
C PRO A 120 7.89 25.94 37.24
N VAL A 121 6.99 26.73 36.66
CA VAL A 121 6.51 26.53 35.28
C VAL A 121 7.00 27.60 34.31
N THR A 122 7.44 28.74 34.82
CA THR A 122 8.08 29.78 34.02
C THR A 122 9.31 30.32 34.74
N ILE A 123 10.42 30.41 34.02
CA ILE A 123 11.67 31.01 34.51
C ILE A 123 12.16 32.10 33.55
N ARG A 124 12.71 33.17 34.12
CA ARG A 124 13.46 34.20 33.41
C ARG A 124 14.95 33.96 33.65
N MET A 125 15.72 33.73 32.60
CA MET A 125 17.15 33.46 32.65
C MET A 125 17.95 34.58 31.98
N ALA A 126 18.97 35.09 32.66
CA ALA A 126 19.91 36.06 32.10
C ALA A 126 20.91 35.39 31.15
N TRP A 127 21.05 35.92 29.94
CA TRP A 127 21.97 35.40 28.93
C TRP A 127 22.68 36.54 28.18
N GLY A 128 23.98 36.71 28.45
CA GLY A 128 24.74 37.86 27.98
C GLY A 128 24.11 39.17 28.46
N LYS A 129 23.73 40.04 27.51
CA LYS A 129 23.05 41.32 27.79
C LYS A 129 21.52 41.24 27.75
N GLY A 130 20.96 40.07 27.44
CA GLY A 130 19.53 39.87 27.24
C GLY A 130 18.92 38.84 28.18
N TYR A 131 17.68 38.44 27.88
CA TYR A 131 16.91 37.51 28.71
C TYR A 131 16.21 36.43 27.88
N LEU A 132 16.24 35.21 28.42
CA LEU A 132 15.44 34.08 27.98
C LEU A 132 14.27 33.90 28.94
N TYR A 133 13.06 33.76 28.41
CA TYR A 133 11.85 33.46 29.16
C TYR A 133 11.40 32.06 28.75
N LEU A 134 11.57 31.09 29.64
CA LEU A 134 11.28 29.68 29.37
C LEU A 134 10.01 29.28 30.12
N ASN A 135 9.06 28.67 29.42
CA ASN A 135 7.78 28.24 29.96
C ASN A 135 7.49 26.77 29.62
N SER A 136 7.09 25.98 30.63
CA SER A 136 6.79 24.55 30.50
C SER A 136 5.31 24.25 30.19
N THR A 137 4.46 25.26 30.04
CA THR A 137 3.00 25.12 29.91
C THR A 137 2.46 25.75 28.61
N PRO A 138 2.85 25.26 27.42
CA PRO A 138 2.49 25.87 26.14
C PRO A 138 1.00 25.85 25.83
N LEU A 139 0.23 24.98 26.49
CA LEU A 139 -1.22 24.92 26.34
C LEU A 139 -1.92 26.17 26.90
N ALA A 140 -1.34 26.84 27.90
CA ALA A 140 -1.86 28.09 28.46
C ALA A 140 -2.00 29.22 27.42
N PHE A 141 -1.24 29.14 26.33
CA PHE A 141 -1.24 30.10 25.22
C PHE A 141 -2.10 29.65 24.02
N THR A 142 -2.91 28.59 24.15
CA THR A 142 -3.83 28.14 23.08
C THR A 142 -5.13 28.91 23.14
N ASN A 143 -5.81 29.05 22.00
CA ASN A 143 -7.16 29.60 21.95
C ASN A 143 -8.14 28.82 22.85
N ALA A 144 -7.92 27.51 23.03
CA ALA A 144 -8.75 26.67 23.87
C ALA A 144 -8.75 27.11 25.34
N TYR A 145 -7.61 27.62 25.85
CA TYR A 145 -7.48 28.00 27.26
C TYR A 145 -7.37 29.50 27.48
N MET A 146 -6.96 30.29 26.48
CA MET A 146 -6.96 31.76 26.56
C MET A 146 -8.36 32.38 26.57
N LEU A 147 -9.39 31.67 26.09
CA LEU A 147 -10.76 32.17 26.09
C LEU A 147 -11.53 31.84 27.37
N TYR A 148 -10.89 31.17 28.33
CA TYR A 148 -11.52 30.67 29.54
C TYR A 148 -11.21 31.57 30.75
N ASN A 149 -12.25 32.04 31.46
CA ASN A 149 -12.15 32.85 32.67
C ASN A 149 -11.13 34.01 32.58
N ASN A 150 -10.22 34.11 33.54
CA ASN A 150 -9.15 35.10 33.63
C ASN A 150 -7.82 34.63 32.98
N ASN A 151 -7.79 33.46 32.32
CA ASN A 151 -6.59 32.95 31.67
C ASN A 151 -5.95 33.86 30.58
N PRO A 152 -6.69 34.72 29.83
CA PRO A 152 -6.02 35.63 28.91
C PRO A 152 -5.14 36.67 29.64
N GLU A 153 -5.40 36.94 30.93
CA GLU A 153 -4.54 37.78 31.74
C GLU A 153 -3.19 37.09 32.02
N PHE A 154 -3.17 35.79 32.30
CA PHE A 154 -1.91 35.04 32.46
C PHE A 154 -1.02 35.16 31.23
N ALA A 155 -1.58 34.90 30.04
CA ALA A 155 -0.84 34.98 28.79
C ALA A 155 -0.33 36.41 28.52
N SER A 156 -1.17 37.43 28.73
CA SER A 156 -0.78 38.82 28.50
C SER A 156 0.29 39.30 29.49
N ARG A 157 0.22 38.89 30.76
CA ARG A 157 1.24 39.18 31.78
C ARG A 157 2.58 38.51 31.51
N ILE A 158 2.60 37.26 31.04
CA ILE A 158 3.86 36.60 30.63
C ILE A 158 4.48 37.32 29.42
N LEU A 159 3.67 37.66 28.42
CA LEU A 159 4.15 38.32 27.21
C LEU A 159 4.57 39.77 27.46
N SER A 160 4.01 40.44 28.46
CA SER A 160 4.41 41.82 28.84
C SER A 160 5.79 41.91 29.49
N LEU A 161 6.37 40.76 29.89
CA LEU A 161 7.77 40.67 30.33
C LEU A 161 8.76 40.94 29.19
N LEU A 162 8.31 40.78 27.93
CA LEU A 162 9.14 41.00 26.77
C LEU A 162 9.32 42.51 26.49
N PRO A 163 10.50 42.94 26.00
CA PRO A 163 10.75 44.36 25.75
C PRO A 163 9.81 44.94 24.68
N ALA A 164 9.00 45.93 25.05
CA ALA A 164 7.98 46.54 24.17
C ALA A 164 8.54 47.27 22.93
N ARG A 165 9.84 47.58 22.89
CA ARG A 165 10.49 48.36 21.81
C ARG A 165 11.40 47.53 20.89
N GLN A 166 11.38 46.21 21.01
CA GLN A 166 12.15 45.32 20.13
C GLN A 166 11.24 44.75 19.04
N PRO A 167 11.71 44.63 17.78
CA PRO A 167 10.95 43.93 16.75
C PRO A 167 10.70 42.48 17.21
N VAL A 168 9.48 42.00 17.04
CA VAL A 168 9.05 40.66 17.48
C VAL A 168 8.96 39.73 16.27
N TYR A 169 9.70 38.63 16.31
CA TYR A 169 9.60 37.56 15.32
C TYR A 169 8.87 36.38 15.97
N TRP A 170 7.69 36.07 15.45
CA TRP A 170 6.86 34.97 15.94
C TRP A 170 7.08 33.71 15.10
N THR A 171 7.53 32.65 15.75
CA THR A 171 7.76 31.35 15.12
C THR A 171 6.96 30.28 15.86
N GLU A 172 6.11 29.60 15.14
CA GLU A 172 5.47 28.38 15.64
C GLU A 172 6.13 27.20 14.96
N PHE A 173 6.45 26.15 15.73
CA PHE A 173 7.02 24.92 15.15
C PHE A 173 6.13 24.33 14.03
N TYR A 174 4.83 24.63 14.06
CA TYR A 174 3.83 24.21 13.07
C TYR A 174 3.69 25.13 11.84
N GLN A 175 4.49 26.20 11.69
CA GLN A 175 4.49 27.01 10.46
C GLN A 175 4.90 26.20 9.21
N ARG A 176 5.45 24.99 9.37
CA ARG A 176 5.70 24.02 8.30
C ARG A 176 4.61 22.93 8.20
N GLY A 177 3.35 23.32 8.25
CA GLY A 177 2.22 22.41 8.06
C GLY A 177 2.03 21.41 9.19
N ARG A 178 0.79 20.98 9.39
CA ARG A 178 0.47 19.94 10.37
C ARG A 178 1.33 18.71 10.09
N LEU A 179 2.02 18.19 11.11
CA LEU A 179 2.42 16.79 11.17
C LEU A 179 1.16 15.92 11.36
N GLU A 180 0.15 16.12 10.52
CA GLU A 180 -0.97 15.19 10.43
C GLU A 180 -0.46 13.91 9.79
N ALA A 181 -0.77 12.78 10.43
CA ALA A 181 -0.53 11.47 9.90
C ALA A 181 -1.33 11.31 8.61
N GLN A 182 -0.72 11.61 7.46
CA GLN A 182 -1.40 11.46 6.17
C GLN A 182 -1.76 10.01 5.83
N THR A 183 -1.25 9.02 6.57
CA THR A 183 -1.62 7.62 6.38
C THR A 183 -1.72 6.85 7.72
N PRO A 184 -2.74 5.99 7.89
CA PRO A 184 -2.86 5.08 9.03
C PRO A 184 -1.63 4.18 9.23
N LEU A 185 -0.96 3.79 8.14
CA LEU A 185 0.27 3.01 8.18
C LEU A 185 1.41 3.74 8.91
N ARG A 186 1.51 5.07 8.73
CA ARG A 186 2.54 5.86 9.41
C ARG A 186 2.36 5.86 10.92
N TYR A 187 1.11 5.90 11.39
CA TYR A 187 0.78 5.80 12.82
C TYR A 187 1.18 4.42 13.41
N VAL A 188 0.93 3.34 12.67
CA VAL A 188 1.34 1.98 13.07
C VAL A 188 2.86 1.85 13.16
N LEU A 189 3.61 2.55 12.29
CA LEU A 189 5.08 2.50 12.27
C LEU A 189 5.77 3.45 13.27
N THR A 190 5.04 4.42 13.84
CA THR A 190 5.61 5.36 14.83
C THR A 190 5.69 4.79 16.25
N THR A 191 4.86 3.81 16.59
CA THR A 191 4.83 3.20 17.92
C THR A 191 5.60 1.89 17.92
N GLU A 192 6.55 1.73 18.85
CA GLU A 192 7.50 0.60 18.84
C GLU A 192 6.84 -0.79 18.88
N PRO A 193 5.81 -1.06 19.72
CA PRO A 193 5.15 -2.36 19.74
C PRO A 193 4.38 -2.67 18.43
N LEU A 194 3.68 -1.68 17.89
CA LEU A 194 2.88 -1.81 16.66
C LEU A 194 3.77 -1.97 15.42
N LYS A 195 4.95 -1.33 15.41
CA LYS A 195 5.96 -1.51 14.37
C LYS A 195 6.45 -2.97 14.30
N TRP A 196 6.78 -3.57 15.45
CA TRP A 196 7.19 -4.98 15.51
C TRP A 196 6.06 -5.93 15.14
N ALA A 197 4.83 -5.67 15.60
CA ALA A 197 3.65 -6.44 15.21
C ALA A 197 3.46 -6.43 13.68
N TYR A 198 3.58 -5.26 13.05
CA TYR A 198 3.48 -5.11 11.59
C TYR A 198 4.57 -5.90 10.85
N TYR A 199 5.83 -5.83 11.30
CA TYR A 199 6.92 -6.60 10.69
C TYR A 199 6.75 -8.11 10.86
N LEU A 200 6.27 -8.58 12.01
CA LEU A 200 5.97 -10.00 12.22
C LEU A 200 4.86 -10.50 11.29
N VAL A 201 3.80 -9.71 11.09
CA VAL A 201 2.73 -10.05 10.15
C VAL A 201 3.24 -10.09 8.71
N ALA A 202 4.00 -9.08 8.28
CA ALA A 202 4.55 -9.04 6.92
C ALA A 202 5.53 -10.21 6.67
N PHE A 203 6.39 -10.51 7.64
CA PHE A 203 7.34 -11.61 7.56
C PHE A 203 6.64 -12.98 7.56
N SER A 204 5.61 -13.17 8.38
CA SER A 204 4.85 -14.43 8.41
C SER A 204 4.05 -14.64 7.12
N LEU A 205 3.47 -13.59 6.53
CA LEU A 205 2.85 -13.65 5.19
C LEU A 205 3.85 -14.05 4.11
N LEU A 206 5.06 -13.48 4.15
CA LEU A 206 6.11 -13.80 3.20
C LEU A 206 6.58 -15.26 3.34
N LEU A 207 6.79 -15.72 4.57
CA LEU A 207 7.10 -17.13 4.83
C LEU A 207 5.96 -18.05 4.35
N PHE A 208 4.71 -17.69 4.65
CA PHE A 208 3.53 -18.45 4.21
C PHE A 208 3.51 -18.60 2.68
N MET A 209 3.75 -17.52 1.93
CA MET A 209 3.83 -17.57 0.47
C MET A 209 4.95 -18.50 -0.03
N ILE A 210 6.13 -18.46 0.58
CA ILE A 210 7.25 -19.33 0.19
C ILE A 210 6.91 -20.81 0.42
N PHE A 211 6.28 -21.15 1.55
CA PHE A 211 5.89 -22.52 1.85
C PHE A 211 4.74 -23.03 0.95
N GLU A 212 3.75 -22.20 0.67
CA GLU A 212 2.65 -22.52 -0.26
C GLU A 212 3.14 -22.67 -1.70
N ALA A 213 4.07 -21.81 -2.13
CA ALA A 213 4.65 -21.90 -3.47
C ALA A 213 5.41 -23.22 -3.69
N LYS A 214 6.07 -23.76 -2.66
CA LYS A 214 6.76 -25.05 -2.74
C LYS A 214 5.83 -26.27 -2.78
N ARG A 215 4.58 -26.17 -2.30
CA ARG A 215 3.67 -27.32 -2.12
C ARG A 215 2.66 -27.55 -3.25
N LYS A 216 2.68 -26.76 -4.32
CA LYS A 216 1.81 -27.00 -5.49
C LYS A 216 2.55 -27.85 -6.52
N GLN A 217 2.18 -29.13 -6.60
CA GLN A 217 2.61 -29.99 -7.71
C GLN A 217 2.18 -29.38 -9.05
N ARG A 218 3.01 -29.52 -10.08
CA ARG A 218 2.68 -29.10 -11.45
C ARG A 218 1.38 -29.78 -11.88
N ILE A 219 0.47 -29.03 -12.50
CA ILE A 219 -0.75 -29.58 -13.10
C ILE A 219 -0.35 -30.74 -14.02
N ILE A 220 -0.84 -31.94 -13.73
CA ILE A 220 -0.65 -33.10 -14.59
C ILE A 220 -1.47 -32.81 -15.85
N PRO A 221 -0.84 -32.68 -17.04
CA PRO A 221 -1.59 -32.45 -18.26
C PRO A 221 -2.49 -33.65 -18.50
N VAL A 222 -3.80 -33.41 -18.65
CA VAL A 222 -4.74 -34.44 -19.09
C VAL A 222 -4.41 -34.71 -20.55
N ILE A 223 -3.84 -35.88 -20.84
CA ILE A 223 -3.69 -36.35 -22.22
C ILE A 223 -5.05 -36.90 -22.61
N PRO A 224 -5.85 -36.21 -23.46
CA PRO A 224 -7.10 -36.81 -23.92
C PRO A 224 -6.77 -38.12 -24.67
N PRO A 225 -7.52 -39.20 -24.46
CA PRO A 225 -7.35 -40.42 -25.24
C PRO A 225 -7.57 -40.11 -26.73
N LEU A 226 -6.89 -40.81 -27.64
CA LEU A 226 -7.16 -40.69 -29.07
C LEU A 226 -8.64 -40.96 -29.31
N THR A 227 -9.36 -39.98 -29.87
CA THR A 227 -10.71 -40.19 -30.35
C THR A 227 -10.65 -41.16 -31.53
N ASN A 228 -11.49 -42.19 -31.53
CA ASN A 228 -11.62 -43.10 -32.67
C ASN A 228 -12.32 -42.35 -33.80
N THR A 229 -11.53 -41.73 -34.67
CA THR A 229 -12.03 -40.97 -35.84
C THR A 229 -12.92 -41.81 -36.75
N SER A 230 -12.73 -43.14 -36.77
CA SER A 230 -13.62 -44.07 -37.46
C SER A 230 -15.04 -44.08 -36.89
N LEU A 231 -15.21 -44.01 -35.56
CA LEU A 231 -16.54 -44.03 -34.94
C LEU A 231 -17.27 -42.70 -35.20
N GLU A 232 -16.55 -41.58 -35.07
CA GLU A 232 -17.09 -40.24 -35.32
C GLU A 232 -17.50 -40.05 -36.79
N PHE A 233 -16.74 -40.62 -37.72
CA PHE A 233 -17.08 -40.67 -39.15
C PHE A 233 -18.34 -41.51 -39.42
N VAL A 234 -18.44 -42.70 -38.81
CA VAL A 234 -19.61 -43.58 -38.93
C VAL A 234 -20.87 -42.93 -38.36
N GLU A 235 -20.77 -42.26 -37.21
CA GLU A 235 -21.89 -41.51 -36.61
C GLU A 235 -22.33 -40.34 -37.49
N THR A 236 -21.38 -39.58 -38.04
CA THR A 236 -21.68 -38.45 -38.93
C THR A 236 -22.37 -38.91 -40.21
N ILE A 237 -21.88 -40.00 -40.80
CA ILE A 237 -22.50 -40.61 -41.98
C ILE A 237 -23.88 -41.16 -41.63
N GLY A 238 -24.04 -41.88 -40.51
CA GLY A 238 -25.32 -42.41 -40.06
C GLY A 238 -26.37 -41.32 -39.82
N ALA A 239 -25.98 -40.20 -39.22
CA ALA A 239 -26.84 -39.04 -39.03
C ALA A 239 -27.26 -38.41 -40.37
N LEU A 240 -26.34 -38.32 -41.34
CA LEU A 240 -26.64 -37.85 -42.69
C LEU A 240 -27.62 -38.78 -43.42
N TYR A 241 -27.40 -40.11 -43.34
CA TYR A 241 -28.30 -41.14 -43.87
C TYR A 241 -29.73 -40.99 -43.33
N PHE A 242 -29.88 -40.70 -42.03
CA PHE A 242 -31.18 -40.55 -41.40
C PHE A 242 -31.90 -39.25 -41.81
N GLN A 243 -31.17 -38.17 -42.09
CA GLN A 243 -31.76 -36.84 -42.33
C GLN A 243 -32.06 -36.54 -43.81
N HIS A 244 -31.33 -37.11 -44.76
CA HIS A 244 -31.45 -36.75 -46.18
C HIS A 244 -31.48 -38.00 -47.09
N ALA A 245 -32.65 -38.58 -47.36
CA ALA A 245 -32.78 -39.75 -48.25
C ALA A 245 -32.50 -39.46 -49.76
N ASP A 246 -31.63 -38.50 -50.09
CA ASP A 246 -31.16 -38.25 -51.45
C ASP A 246 -29.89 -39.08 -51.72
N HIS A 247 -30.10 -40.28 -52.26
CA HIS A 247 -29.03 -41.24 -52.46
C HIS A 247 -28.01 -40.79 -53.52
N THR A 248 -28.38 -39.87 -54.41
CA THR A 248 -27.50 -39.41 -55.50
C THR A 248 -26.44 -38.43 -54.97
N ASP A 249 -26.87 -37.40 -54.25
CA ASP A 249 -25.96 -36.42 -53.62
C ASP A 249 -25.01 -37.10 -52.62
N MET A 250 -25.50 -38.12 -51.91
CA MET A 250 -24.68 -38.92 -50.99
C MET A 250 -23.59 -39.72 -51.69
N ALA A 251 -23.90 -40.41 -52.80
CA ALA A 251 -22.91 -41.18 -53.53
C ALA A 251 -21.80 -40.29 -54.06
N GLU A 252 -22.16 -39.12 -54.60
CA GLU A 252 -21.20 -38.14 -55.12
C GLU A 252 -20.25 -37.64 -54.02
N LYS A 253 -20.78 -37.25 -52.86
CA LYS A 253 -19.97 -36.83 -51.72
C LYS A 253 -19.05 -37.94 -51.22
N LYS A 254 -19.53 -39.19 -51.22
CA LYS A 254 -18.76 -40.36 -50.77
C LYS A 254 -17.62 -40.70 -51.73
N ILE A 255 -17.86 -40.66 -53.04
CA ILE A 255 -16.83 -40.81 -54.07
C ILE A 255 -15.79 -39.69 -53.92
N ASN A 256 -16.23 -38.43 -53.79
CA ASN A 256 -15.34 -37.29 -53.61
C ASN A 256 -14.45 -37.41 -52.36
N TYR A 257 -15.03 -37.83 -51.23
CA TYR A 257 -14.28 -38.08 -50.00
C TYR A 257 -13.26 -39.21 -50.17
N PHE A 258 -13.64 -40.29 -50.86
CA PHE A 258 -12.72 -41.39 -51.16
C PHE A 258 -11.57 -40.96 -52.08
N LEU A 259 -11.84 -40.13 -53.10
CA LEU A 259 -10.79 -39.56 -53.95
C LEU A 259 -9.86 -38.62 -53.15
N GLU A 260 -10.40 -37.83 -52.22
CA GLU A 260 -9.59 -37.03 -51.31
C GLU A 260 -8.70 -37.91 -50.41
N PHE A 261 -9.24 -39.01 -49.89
CA PHE A 261 -8.47 -40.00 -49.14
C PHE A 261 -7.32 -40.56 -49.96
N ILE A 262 -7.56 -40.94 -51.23
CA ILE A 262 -6.50 -41.41 -52.13
C ILE A 262 -5.44 -40.33 -52.35
N ARG A 263 -5.86 -39.07 -52.54
CA ARG A 263 -4.94 -37.95 -52.79
C ARG A 263 -4.06 -37.66 -51.58
N SER A 264 -4.65 -37.62 -50.39
CA SER A 264 -3.96 -37.30 -49.14
C SER A 264 -3.06 -38.44 -48.65
N ASN A 265 -3.48 -39.69 -48.76
CA ASN A 265 -2.75 -40.83 -48.20
C ASN A 265 -1.81 -41.50 -49.21
N TYR A 266 -2.21 -41.55 -50.48
CA TYR A 266 -1.41 -42.15 -51.54
C TYR A 266 -0.74 -41.12 -52.43
N TRP A 267 -0.93 -39.81 -52.21
CA TRP A 267 -0.24 -38.74 -52.96
C TRP A 267 -0.38 -38.89 -54.48
N VAL A 268 -1.57 -39.33 -54.93
CA VAL A 268 -1.90 -39.54 -56.35
C VAL A 268 -2.91 -38.48 -56.78
N ASN A 269 -2.68 -37.87 -57.95
CA ASN A 269 -3.63 -36.95 -58.55
C ASN A 269 -4.89 -37.71 -59.02
N THR A 270 -6.07 -37.31 -58.56
CA THR A 270 -7.36 -37.95 -58.86
C THR A 270 -8.19 -37.18 -59.90
N THR A 271 -7.63 -36.15 -60.54
CA THR A 271 -8.32 -35.35 -61.57
C THR A 271 -8.44 -36.10 -62.90
N VAL A 272 -7.54 -37.05 -63.17
CA VAL A 272 -7.58 -37.90 -64.36
C VAL A 272 -7.39 -39.36 -63.96
N ILE A 273 -8.47 -40.15 -64.06
CA ILE A 273 -8.47 -41.58 -63.74
C ILE A 273 -8.05 -42.36 -65.00
N ASN A 274 -6.75 -42.60 -65.16
CA ASN A 274 -6.19 -43.39 -66.26
C ASN A 274 -5.65 -44.76 -65.79
N THR A 275 -5.17 -45.58 -66.71
CA THR A 275 -4.64 -46.92 -66.40
C THR A 275 -3.42 -46.89 -65.47
N ASP A 276 -2.60 -45.84 -65.55
CA ASP A 276 -1.43 -45.63 -64.68
C ASP A 276 -1.84 -45.23 -63.25
N PHE A 277 -2.91 -44.44 -63.12
CA PHE A 277 -3.53 -44.09 -61.85
C PHE A 277 -4.00 -45.36 -61.13
N LEU A 278 -4.77 -46.23 -61.80
CA LEU A 278 -5.27 -47.47 -61.20
C LEU A 278 -4.14 -48.40 -60.75
N ARG A 279 -3.05 -48.49 -61.54
CA ARG A 279 -1.86 -49.27 -61.17
C ARG A 279 -1.13 -48.69 -59.97
N THR A 280 -1.02 -47.38 -59.90
CA THR A 280 -0.37 -46.67 -58.79
C THR A 280 -1.16 -46.81 -57.51
N VAL A 281 -2.48 -46.68 -57.59
CA VAL A 281 -3.39 -46.88 -56.45
C VAL A 281 -3.32 -48.31 -55.94
N ALA A 282 -3.42 -49.32 -56.82
CA ALA A 282 -3.29 -50.72 -56.42
C ALA A 282 -1.96 -51.02 -55.70
N LYS A 283 -0.84 -50.54 -56.25
CA LYS A 283 0.48 -50.74 -55.64
C LYS A 283 0.63 -50.05 -54.28
N ARG A 284 0.05 -48.85 -54.11
CA ARG A 284 0.15 -48.07 -52.86
C ARG A 284 -0.88 -48.50 -51.81
N SER A 285 -2.03 -49.02 -52.22
CA SER A 285 -3.09 -49.48 -51.33
C SER A 285 -2.93 -50.94 -50.89
N GLY A 286 -2.15 -51.75 -51.61
CA GLY A 286 -2.00 -53.19 -51.35
C GLY A 286 -3.13 -54.05 -51.93
N ASN A 287 -4.11 -53.43 -52.58
CA ASN A 287 -5.22 -54.13 -53.25
C ASN A 287 -4.79 -54.71 -54.60
N SER A 288 -5.48 -55.74 -55.07
CA SER A 288 -5.25 -56.25 -56.42
C SER A 288 -5.66 -55.22 -57.47
N LEU A 289 -4.99 -55.23 -58.63
CA LEU A 289 -5.30 -54.30 -59.71
C LEU A 289 -6.75 -54.49 -60.21
N ASP A 290 -7.27 -55.71 -60.14
CA ASP A 290 -8.62 -56.03 -60.59
C ASP A 290 -9.69 -55.49 -59.62
N ASP A 291 -9.44 -55.53 -58.31
CA ASP A 291 -10.33 -54.95 -57.30
C ASP A 291 -10.42 -53.43 -57.45
N VAL A 292 -9.28 -52.77 -57.66
CA VAL A 292 -9.24 -51.31 -57.90
C VAL A 292 -9.96 -50.96 -59.21
N LYS A 293 -9.77 -51.74 -60.28
CA LYS A 293 -10.50 -51.53 -61.54
C LYS A 293 -12.00 -51.72 -61.38
N ASN A 294 -12.44 -52.70 -60.59
CA ASN A 294 -13.86 -52.96 -60.37
C ASN A 294 -14.51 -51.83 -59.58
N LEU A 295 -13.85 -51.33 -58.52
CA LEU A 295 -14.32 -50.18 -57.75
C LEU A 295 -14.50 -48.93 -58.62
N PHE A 296 -13.50 -48.59 -59.44
CA PHE A 296 -13.56 -47.41 -60.29
C PHE A 296 -14.53 -47.57 -61.48
N ARG A 297 -14.75 -48.80 -61.96
CA ARG A 297 -15.82 -49.09 -62.92
C ARG A 297 -17.18 -48.84 -62.30
N TYR A 298 -17.36 -49.27 -61.05
CA TYR A 298 -18.59 -49.05 -60.32
C TYR A 298 -18.85 -47.55 -60.11
N PHE A 299 -17.83 -46.73 -59.82
CA PHE A 299 -17.99 -45.26 -59.78
C PHE A 299 -18.52 -44.69 -61.10
N GLN A 300 -17.97 -45.14 -62.23
CA GLN A 300 -18.44 -44.71 -63.56
C GLN A 300 -19.87 -45.16 -63.86
N GLU A 301 -20.26 -46.36 -63.40
CA GLU A 301 -21.64 -46.84 -63.52
C GLU A 301 -22.63 -46.01 -62.69
N LEU A 302 -22.22 -45.56 -61.50
CA LEU A 302 -23.03 -44.70 -60.64
C LEU A 302 -23.18 -43.28 -61.20
N GLU A 303 -22.11 -42.71 -61.79
CA GLU A 303 -22.16 -41.40 -62.47
C GLU A 303 -23.10 -41.40 -63.68
N GLY A 304 -23.30 -42.56 -64.34
CA GLY A 304 -24.22 -42.71 -65.46
C GLY A 304 -25.71 -42.83 -65.08
N LYS A 305 -26.04 -43.04 -63.80
CA LYS A 305 -27.41 -43.22 -63.33
C LYS A 305 -28.04 -41.88 -62.93
N THR A 306 -29.26 -41.61 -63.41
CA THR A 306 -29.99 -40.35 -63.09
C THR A 306 -30.53 -40.31 -61.66
N LYS A 307 -30.77 -41.48 -61.04
CA LYS A 307 -31.19 -41.60 -59.64
C LYS A 307 -30.63 -42.87 -59.04
N LEU A 308 -30.01 -42.76 -57.88
CA LEU A 308 -29.40 -43.88 -57.18
C LEU A 308 -30.37 -44.50 -56.16
N THR A 309 -30.28 -45.81 -55.97
CA THR A 309 -31.07 -46.54 -54.97
C THR A 309 -30.26 -46.73 -53.68
N GLU A 310 -30.94 -47.13 -52.61
CA GLU A 310 -30.27 -47.52 -51.36
C GLU A 310 -29.31 -48.70 -51.56
N GLU A 311 -29.69 -49.68 -52.39
CA GLU A 311 -28.83 -50.83 -52.74
C GLU A 311 -27.53 -50.39 -53.43
N ASP A 312 -27.61 -49.41 -54.33
CA ASP A 312 -26.42 -48.85 -55.00
C ASP A 312 -25.46 -48.18 -54.00
N LEU A 313 -25.99 -47.51 -52.97
CA LEU A 313 -25.18 -46.90 -51.92
C LEU A 313 -24.55 -47.90 -50.95
N ILE A 314 -25.28 -48.98 -50.63
CA ILE A 314 -24.79 -50.06 -49.78
C ILE A 314 -23.62 -50.77 -50.48
N GLU A 315 -23.78 -51.08 -51.77
CA GLU A 315 -22.72 -51.70 -52.56
C GLU A 315 -21.51 -50.76 -52.72
N LEU A 316 -21.74 -49.45 -52.95
CA LEU A 316 -20.68 -48.44 -52.95
C LEU A 316 -19.90 -48.43 -51.63
N ASN A 317 -20.61 -48.49 -50.49
CA ASN A 317 -19.96 -48.58 -49.19
C ASN A 317 -19.13 -49.84 -49.05
N SER A 318 -19.71 -50.99 -49.42
CA SER A 318 -19.06 -52.28 -49.28
C SER A 318 -17.75 -52.35 -50.08
N GLN A 319 -17.74 -51.81 -51.30
CA GLN A 319 -16.51 -51.80 -52.12
C GLN A 319 -15.44 -50.84 -51.58
N ILE A 320 -15.84 -49.68 -51.05
CA ILE A 320 -14.91 -48.74 -50.40
C ILE A 320 -14.33 -49.36 -49.11
N GLU A 321 -15.15 -50.01 -48.29
CA GLU A 321 -14.69 -50.69 -47.07
C GLU A 321 -13.75 -51.84 -47.40
N LYS A 322 -14.07 -52.68 -48.40
CA LYS A 322 -13.17 -53.74 -48.89
C LYS A 322 -11.81 -53.16 -49.29
N PHE A 323 -11.80 -52.03 -49.99
CA PHE A 323 -10.55 -51.34 -50.36
C PHE A 323 -9.74 -50.90 -49.13
N HIS A 324 -10.39 -50.44 -48.06
CA HIS A 324 -9.71 -50.05 -46.82
C HIS A 324 -9.23 -51.26 -46.00
N GLN A 325 -9.95 -52.38 -46.00
CA GLN A 325 -9.61 -53.59 -45.24
C GLN A 325 -8.38 -54.32 -45.77
N ALA A 326 -8.08 -54.24 -47.06
CA ALA A 326 -6.89 -54.87 -47.64
C ALA A 326 -5.55 -54.31 -47.10
N LYS A 327 -5.57 -53.21 -46.35
CA LYS A 327 -4.39 -52.59 -45.72
C LYS A 327 -4.21 -52.98 -44.24
N SER A 328 -5.04 -53.88 -43.69
CA SER A 328 -4.92 -54.32 -42.29
C SER A 328 -4.15 -55.62 -42.12
#